data_AF-A0A7Y6ZX57-F1
#
_entry.id   AF-A0A7Y6ZX57-F1
#
_cell.length_a   1.000
_cell.length_b   1.000
_cell.length_c   1.000
_cell.angle_alpha   90.00
_cell.angle_beta   90.00
_cell.angle_gamma   90.00
#
_symmetry.space_group_name_H-M   'P 1'
#
loop_
_entity.id
_entity.type
_entity.pdbx_description
1 polymer ?
#
loop_
_entity_poly.entity_id
_entity_poly.type
_entity_poly.pdbx_seq_one_letter_code
_entity_poly.pdbx_strand_id
1 'polypeptide(L)' 'MMDNQVPFSDLKKAYLQAAQIVTSHGEKYTPIFERLEMEYKERVHQIDAVNRARQLLESELL' A
#
# COMPACT_ATOMS: atom_id res chain seq x y z
N MET A 1 5.89 -6.86 -21.12
CA MET A 1 5.81 -7.62 -19.86
C MET A 1 4.48 -7.27 -19.23
N MET A 2 3.64 -8.23 -18.88
CA MET A 2 2.38 -7.93 -18.19
C MET A 2 2.72 -7.32 -16.84
N ASP A 3 2.31 -6.07 -16.63
CA ASP A 3 2.41 -5.40 -15.34
C ASP A 3 1.42 -6.09 -14.39
N ASN A 4 1.84 -7.21 -13.80
CA ASN A 4 1.06 -8.06 -12.90
C ASN A 4 0.92 -7.42 -11.50
N GLN A 5 0.92 -6.09 -11.42
CA GLN A 5 0.81 -5.38 -10.16
C GLN A 5 -0.61 -5.47 -9.63
N VAL A 6 -0.73 -5.94 -8.39
CA VAL A 6 -1.99 -5.96 -7.65
C VAL A 6 -2.51 -4.51 -7.53
N PRO A 7 -3.80 -4.27 -7.80
CA PRO A 7 -4.41 -2.96 -7.60
C PRO A 7 -4.21 -2.47 -6.17
N PHE A 8 -3.93 -1.17 -5.98
CA PHE A 8 -3.70 -0.62 -4.64
C PHE A 8 -4.89 -0.84 -3.70
N SER A 9 -6.12 -0.81 -4.23
CA SER A 9 -7.33 -1.14 -3.48
C SER A 9 -7.33 -2.56 -2.93
N ASP A 10 -6.79 -3.51 -3.67
CA ASP A 10 -6.78 -4.91 -3.27
C ASP A 10 -5.63 -5.19 -2.31
N LEU A 11 -4.48 -4.54 -2.49
CA LEU A 11 -3.40 -4.52 -1.50
C LEU A 11 -3.89 -3.96 -0.16
N LYS A 12 -4.65 -2.86 -0.18
CA LYS A 12 -5.26 -2.28 1.03
C LYS A 12 -6.19 -3.27 1.73
N LYS A 13 -7.06 -3.97 0.97
CA LYS A 13 -7.96 -4.98 1.54
C LYS A 13 -7.19 -6.15 2.15
N ALA A 14 -6.19 -6.66 1.44
CA ALA A 14 -5.35 -7.76 1.92
C ALA A 14 -4.60 -7.37 3.21
N TYR A 15 -4.05 -6.16 3.27
CA TYR A 15 -3.37 -5.65 4.46
C TYR A 15 -4.31 -5.58 5.68
N LEU A 16 -5.52 -5.03 5.51
CA LEU A 16 -6.53 -5.00 6.58
C LEU A 16 -6.98 -6.40 7.01
N GLN A 17 -7.13 -7.31 6.05
CA GLN A 17 -7.50 -8.70 6.34
C GLN A 17 -6.40 -9.42 7.12
N ALA A 18 -5.12 -9.18 6.81
CA ALA A 18 -4.01 -9.74 7.57
C ALA A 18 -4.00 -9.22 9.02
N ALA A 19 -4.30 -7.93 9.24
CA ALA A 19 -4.47 -7.39 10.59
C ALA A 19 -5.60 -8.09 11.35
N GLN A 20 -6.75 -8.33 10.69
CA GLN A 20 -7.86 -9.07 11.27
C GLN A 20 -7.48 -10.52 11.62
N ILE A 21 -6.67 -11.18 10.80
CA ILE A 21 -6.18 -12.54 11.05
C ILE A 21 -5.27 -12.55 12.29
N VAL A 22 -4.34 -11.60 12.40
CA VAL A 22 -3.44 -11.49 13.56
C VAL A 22 -4.23 -11.27 14.85
N THR A 23 -5.21 -10.35 14.85
CA THR A 23 -6.03 -10.08 16.03
C THR A 23 -6.95 -11.25 16.40
N SER A 24 -7.40 -12.03 15.42
CA SER A 24 -8.33 -13.14 15.64
C SER A 24 -7.64 -14.46 16.00
N HIS A 25 -6.40 -14.66 15.55
CA HIS A 25 -5.73 -15.96 15.64
C HIS A 25 -4.30 -15.91 16.20
N GLY A 26 -3.85 -14.73 16.64
CA GLY A 26 -2.61 -14.53 17.37
C GLY A 26 -1.39 -14.28 16.51
N GLU A 27 -0.28 -14.01 17.19
CA GLU A 27 0.98 -13.50 16.64
C GLU A 27 1.68 -14.42 15.62
N LYS A 28 1.27 -15.70 15.53
CA LYS A 28 1.81 -16.61 14.51
C LYS A 28 1.59 -16.12 13.08
N TYR A 29 0.62 -15.22 12.87
CA TYR A 29 0.35 -14.60 11.56
C TYR A 29 0.98 -13.22 11.38
N THR A 30 1.65 -12.68 12.39
CA THR A 30 2.33 -11.38 12.33
C THR A 30 3.26 -11.26 11.11
N PRO A 31 4.04 -12.30 10.71
CA PRO A 31 4.91 -12.18 9.53
C PRO A 31 4.16 -11.88 8.22
N ILE A 32 2.91 -12.34 8.07
CA ILE A 32 2.09 -12.05 6.89
C ILE A 32 1.64 -10.60 6.90
N PHE A 33 1.21 -10.12 8.06
CA PHE A 33 0.82 -8.72 8.25
C PHE A 33 2.00 -7.79 7.98
N GLU A 34 3.17 -8.05 8.56
CA GLU A 34 4.37 -7.23 8.38
C GLU A 34 4.82 -7.18 6.92
N ARG A 35 4.73 -8.33 6.21
CA ARG A 35 5.04 -8.37 4.78
C ARG A 35 4.13 -7.45 3.97
N LEU A 36 2.82 -7.51 4.21
CA LEU A 36 1.84 -6.66 3.53
C LEU A 36 1.96 -5.19 3.97
N GLU A 37 2.35 -4.94 5.21
CA GLU A 37 2.61 -3.59 5.70
C GLU A 37 3.74 -2.92 4.92
N MET A 38 4.85 -3.63 4.71
CA MET A 38 5.98 -3.13 3.93
C MET A 38 5.57 -2.79 2.50
N GLU A 39 4.89 -3.71 1.81
CA GLU A 39 4.42 -3.48 0.43
C GLU A 39 3.41 -2.31 0.35
N TYR A 40 2.51 -2.20 1.33
CA TYR A 40 1.55 -1.09 1.41
C TYR A 40 2.26 0.25 1.61
N LYS A 41 3.24 0.33 2.52
CA LYS A 41 4.04 1.53 2.78
C LYS A 41 4.81 1.98 1.54
N GLU A 42 5.45 1.05 0.84
CA GLU A 42 6.16 1.34 -0.42
C GLU A 42 5.21 1.93 -1.48
N ARG A 43 4.02 1.33 -1.63
CA ARG A 43 3.03 1.76 -2.61
C ARG A 43 2.45 3.14 -2.29
N VAL A 44 2.18 3.41 -1.01
CA VAL A 44 1.76 4.74 -0.54
C VAL A 44 2.84 5.77 -0.84
N HIS A 45 4.11 5.48 -0.54
CA HIS A 45 5.21 6.40 -0.85
C HIS A 45 5.32 6.73 -2.34
N GLN A 46 5.16 5.73 -3.22
CA GLN A 46 5.16 5.96 -4.68
C GLN A 46 4.00 6.88 -5.10
N ILE A 47 2.79 6.62 -4.61
CA ILE A 47 1.59 7.42 -4.92
C ILE A 47 1.79 8.86 -4.42
N ASP A 48 2.27 9.04 -3.20
CA ASP A 48 2.52 10.35 -2.61
C ASP A 48 3.57 11.14 -3.40
N ALA A 49 4.65 10.49 -3.86
CA ALA A 49 5.67 11.14 -4.67
C ALA A 49 5.10 11.63 -6.02
N VAL A 50 4.27 10.81 -6.68
CA VAL A 50 3.60 11.20 -7.93
C VAL A 50 2.61 12.34 -7.70
N ASN A 51 1.83 12.28 -6.62
CA ASN A 51 0.89 13.34 -6.25
C ASN A 51 1.60 14.66 -5.98
N ARG A 52 2.74 14.65 -5.28
CA ARG A 52 3.57 15.85 -5.06
C ARG A 52 4.08 16.42 -6.38
N ALA A 53 4.58 15.57 -7.28
CA ALA A 53 5.03 16.03 -8.59
C ALA A 53 3.89 16.67 -9.40
N ARG A 54 2.69 16.10 -9.35
CA ARG A 54 1.50 16.67 -9.99
C ARG A 54 1.12 18.03 -9.39
N GLN A 55 1.12 18.16 -8.07
CA GLN A 55 0.83 19.43 -7.39
C GLN A 55 1.81 20.54 -7.80
N LEU A 56 3.10 20.23 -7.93
CA LEU A 56 4.09 21.18 -8.40
C LEU A 56 3.79 21.65 -9.83
N LEU A 57 3.51 20.71 -10.74
CA LEU A 57 3.18 21.02 -12.14
C LEU A 57 1.89 21.86 -12.26
N GLU A 58 0.87 21.55 -11.47
CA GLU A 58 -0.39 22.31 -11.46
C GLU A 58 -0.21 23.71 -10.84
N SER A 59 0.71 23.86 -9.87
CA SER A 59 1.02 25.16 -9.26
C SER A 59 1.84 26.10 -10.15
N GLU A 60 2.58 25.58 -11.13
CA GLU A 60 3.33 26.39 -12.11
C GLU A 60 2.46 26.89 -13.28
N LEU A 61 1.23 26.37 -13.42
CA LEU A 61 0.29 26.72 -14.48
C LEU A 61 -0.73 27.82 -14.06
N LEU A 62 -0.61 28.34 -12.83
CA LEU A 62 -1.42 29.43 -12.25
C LEU A 62 -0.56 30.67 -12.02
#